data_AF-A0A8J8CRD3-F1
#
_entry.id   AF-A0A8J8CRD3-F1
#
_cell.length_a   1.000
_cell.length_b   1.000
_cell.length_c   1.000
_cell.angle_alpha   90.00
_cell.angle_beta   90.00
_cell.angle_gamma   90.00
#
_symmetry.space_group_name_H-M   'P 1'
#
loop_
_entity.id
_entity.type
_entity.pdbx_description
1 polymer ?
#
loop_
_entity_poly.entity_id
_entity_poly.type
_entity_poly.pdbx_seq_one_letter_code
_entity_poly.pdbx_strand_id
1 'polypeptide(L)'
;MLEKQGLSRGKCLTITKEGNRDYACNVTLRKNNGQFERLIKSHHLSRPEDYYSVYQSGCNHDCLKCHSSEFSKEVNGLWISTDYLAEIARDYMQYVTVTEPRERATMWHAEDLCYHCGSCVMKGRRSEYCPNKVTPSQIVLSPQGLGPARNILAFTGG
;
A
#
# COMPACT_ATOMS: atom_id res chain seq x y z
N MET A 1 -14.63 23.96 -9.29
CA MET A 1 -13.44 23.54 -10.06
C MET A 1 -12.34 24.55 -9.79
N LEU A 2 -11.21 24.14 -9.23
CA LEU A 2 -10.11 25.02 -8.82
C LEU A 2 -9.50 25.82 -10.00
N GLU A 3 -9.57 25.26 -11.21
CA GLU A 3 -9.20 25.96 -12.45
C GLU A 3 -10.03 27.23 -12.71
N LYS A 4 -11.33 27.20 -12.37
CA LYS A 4 -12.20 28.39 -12.47
C LYS A 4 -11.85 29.47 -11.44
N GLN A 5 -11.04 29.13 -10.44
CA GLN A 5 -10.49 30.05 -9.45
C GLN A 5 -9.06 30.50 -9.82
N GLY A 6 -8.59 30.20 -11.04
CA GLY A 6 -7.27 30.60 -11.53
C GLY A 6 -6.12 29.68 -11.11
N LEU A 7 -6.40 28.57 -10.43
CA LEU A 7 -5.38 27.61 -10.02
C LEU A 7 -5.07 26.64 -11.16
N SER A 8 -3.79 26.55 -11.53
CA SER A 8 -3.34 25.61 -12.56
C SER A 8 -3.56 24.17 -12.13
N ARG A 9 -3.93 23.33 -13.10
CA ARG A 9 -4.08 21.90 -12.91
C ARG A 9 -2.78 21.23 -12.40
N GLY A 10 -2.92 20.26 -11.51
CA GLY A 10 -1.85 19.35 -11.14
C GLY A 10 -1.45 18.36 -12.24
N LYS A 11 -0.35 17.64 -12.01
CA LYS A 11 0.18 16.61 -12.91
C LYS A 11 -0.48 15.24 -12.67
N CYS A 12 -1.79 15.14 -12.91
CA CYS A 12 -2.61 13.97 -12.56
C CYS A 12 -3.31 13.32 -13.77
N LEU A 13 -2.70 13.38 -14.95
CA LEU A 13 -3.24 12.70 -16.13
C LEU A 13 -2.92 11.20 -16.08
N THR A 14 -3.91 10.39 -16.42
CA THR A 14 -3.84 8.93 -16.44
C THR A 14 -4.31 8.40 -17.79
N ILE A 15 -3.62 7.39 -18.29
CA ILE A 15 -3.95 6.70 -19.54
C ILE A 15 -5.09 5.72 -19.27
N THR A 16 -6.21 5.95 -19.94
CA THR A 16 -7.41 5.09 -20.01
C THR A 16 -7.11 3.75 -20.69
N LYS A 17 -8.01 2.77 -20.56
CA LYS A 17 -7.86 1.48 -21.26
C LYS A 17 -7.87 1.64 -22.78
N GLU A 18 -8.51 2.69 -23.26
CA GLU A 18 -8.61 3.06 -24.68
C GLU A 18 -7.39 3.86 -25.18
N GLY A 19 -6.39 4.12 -24.31
CA GLY A 19 -5.17 4.86 -24.66
C GLY A 19 -5.28 6.38 -24.58
N ASN A 20 -6.48 6.93 -24.33
CA ASN A 20 -6.70 8.35 -24.11
C ASN A 20 -6.20 8.80 -22.73
N ARG A 21 -5.96 10.09 -22.53
CA ARG A 21 -5.61 10.66 -21.22
C ARG A 21 -6.79 11.41 -20.62
N ASP A 22 -7.06 11.17 -19.34
CA ASP A 22 -8.07 11.89 -18.56
C ASP A 22 -7.56 12.11 -17.12
N TYR A 23 -8.31 12.84 -16.31
CA TYR A 23 -8.02 13.04 -14.91
C TYR A 23 -8.10 11.74 -14.13
N ALA A 24 -7.06 11.47 -13.36
CA ALA A 24 -6.98 10.43 -12.34
C ALA A 24 -8.32 10.14 -11.67
N CYS A 25 -8.92 11.17 -11.05
CA CYS A 25 -10.17 11.06 -10.30
C CYS A 25 -11.38 10.66 -11.17
N ASN A 26 -11.40 10.98 -12.46
CA ASN A 26 -12.49 10.58 -13.35
C ASN A 26 -12.42 9.09 -13.70
N VAL A 27 -11.21 8.54 -13.78
CA VAL A 27 -10.96 7.19 -14.29
C VAL A 27 -10.69 6.17 -13.20
N THR A 28 -10.35 6.59 -11.98
CA THR A 28 -10.02 5.69 -10.86
C THR A 28 -10.91 5.84 -9.63
N LEU A 29 -11.82 6.81 -9.61
CA LEU A 29 -12.85 6.98 -8.57
C LEU A 29 -14.21 7.04 -9.25
N ARG A 30 -15.17 6.25 -8.77
CA ARG A 30 -16.55 6.31 -9.25
C ARG A 30 -17.54 6.17 -8.10
N LYS A 31 -18.77 6.61 -8.36
CA LYS A 31 -19.91 6.34 -7.49
C LYS A 31 -20.81 5.32 -8.20
N ASN A 32 -21.02 4.17 -7.55
CA ASN A 32 -21.81 3.07 -8.07
C ASN A 32 -22.86 2.69 -7.01
N ASN A 33 -24.15 2.69 -7.38
CA ASN A 33 -25.25 2.38 -6.46
C ASN A 33 -25.22 3.12 -5.11
N GLY A 34 -24.77 4.38 -5.12
CA GLY A 34 -24.65 5.19 -3.89
C GLY A 34 -23.34 5.06 -3.13
N GLN A 35 -22.52 4.03 -3.40
CA GLN A 35 -21.21 3.81 -2.78
C GLN A 35 -20.07 4.37 -3.62
N PHE A 36 -19.00 4.81 -2.95
CA PHE A 36 -17.75 5.14 -3.62
C PHE A 36 -16.91 3.89 -3.82
N GLU A 37 -16.37 3.75 -5.03
CA GLU A 37 -15.43 2.71 -5.42
C GLU A 37 -14.14 3.33 -5.96
N ARG A 38 -13.01 2.72 -5.64
CA ARG A 38 -11.68 3.10 -6.14
C ARG A 38 -11.08 1.95 -6.93
N LEU A 39 -10.33 2.28 -7.98
CA LEU A 39 -9.55 1.28 -8.71
C LEU A 39 -8.29 0.92 -7.92
N ILE A 40 -8.23 -0.32 -7.41
CA ILE A 40 -7.15 -0.86 -6.59
C ILE A 40 -6.42 -1.95 -7.39
N LYS A 41 -5.11 -1.79 -7.57
CA LYS A 41 -4.27 -2.74 -8.31
C LYS A 41 -4.05 -4.04 -7.52
N SER A 42 -3.71 -3.89 -6.25
CA SER A 42 -3.44 -4.99 -5.34
C SER A 42 -3.49 -4.48 -3.90
N HIS A 43 -3.57 -5.40 -2.95
CA HIS A 43 -3.40 -5.09 -1.54
C HIS A 43 -2.78 -6.28 -0.82
N HIS A 44 -1.74 -6.04 -0.03
CA HIS A 44 -1.03 -7.09 0.70
C HIS A 44 -0.08 -6.49 1.73
N LEU A 45 0.34 -7.33 2.69
CA LEU A 45 1.41 -6.99 3.63
C LEU A 45 2.72 -6.77 2.85
N SER A 46 3.23 -5.54 2.89
CA SER A 46 4.42 -5.17 2.12
C SER A 46 5.70 -5.29 2.92
N ARG A 47 6.80 -5.48 2.19
CA ARG A 47 8.18 -5.51 2.69
C ARG A 47 9.00 -4.46 1.92
N PRO A 48 9.94 -3.77 2.59
CA PRO A 48 10.42 -4.00 3.95
C PRO A 48 9.62 -3.26 5.05
N GLU A 49 8.54 -2.56 4.71
CA GLU A 49 7.93 -1.58 5.62
C GLU A 49 7.01 -2.17 6.68
N ASP A 50 6.59 -3.42 6.48
CA ASP A 50 5.76 -4.22 7.37
C ASP A 50 4.37 -3.65 7.66
N TYR A 51 3.87 -2.77 6.78
CA TYR A 51 2.48 -2.31 6.76
C TYR A 51 1.65 -3.03 5.69
N TYR A 52 0.33 -3.03 5.86
CA TYR A 52 -0.57 -3.50 4.82
C TYR A 52 -0.74 -2.42 3.75
N SER A 53 -0.17 -2.65 2.57
CA SER A 53 -0.27 -1.71 1.44
C SER A 53 -1.53 -1.97 0.63
N VAL A 54 -2.27 -0.90 0.35
CA VAL A 54 -3.36 -0.86 -0.62
C VAL A 54 -2.91 -0.03 -1.80
N TYR A 55 -2.58 -0.69 -2.91
CA TYR A 55 -2.01 -0.05 -4.09
C TYR A 55 -3.10 0.54 -4.98
N GLN A 56 -3.22 1.86 -5.02
CA GLN A 56 -4.26 2.55 -5.81
C GLN A 56 -3.74 2.87 -7.21
N SER A 57 -4.63 2.84 -8.18
CA SER A 57 -4.30 3.19 -9.56
C SER A 57 -4.49 4.66 -9.87
N GLY A 58 -3.71 5.12 -10.85
CA GLY A 58 -4.03 6.29 -11.67
C GLY A 58 -3.76 7.66 -11.07
N CYS A 59 -2.76 7.84 -10.22
CA CYS A 59 -2.12 9.15 -10.03
C CYS A 59 -0.72 8.95 -9.43
N ASN A 60 0.27 9.70 -9.89
CA ASN A 60 1.59 9.76 -9.24
C ASN A 60 2.24 11.13 -9.30
N HIS A 61 1.47 12.18 -9.59
CA HIS A 61 1.98 13.55 -9.74
C HIS A 61 3.13 13.68 -10.77
N ASP A 62 3.13 12.89 -11.85
CA ASP A 62 4.22 12.76 -12.83
C ASP A 62 5.56 12.36 -12.20
N CYS A 63 5.55 11.58 -11.12
CA CYS A 63 6.78 11.07 -10.53
C CYS A 63 7.60 10.29 -11.58
N LEU A 64 8.82 10.77 -11.83
CA LEU A 64 9.74 10.22 -12.83
C LEU A 64 10.43 8.93 -12.36
N LYS A 65 10.50 8.71 -11.04
CA LYS A 65 11.18 7.57 -10.41
C LYS A 65 10.21 6.67 -9.64
N CYS A 66 8.94 6.66 -10.05
CA CYS A 66 7.93 5.87 -9.38
C CYS A 66 8.16 4.38 -9.67
N HIS A 67 8.47 3.59 -8.65
CA HIS A 67 8.51 2.12 -8.75
C HIS A 67 7.15 1.52 -9.12
N SER A 68 6.07 2.28 -8.95
CA SER A 68 4.69 1.94 -9.28
C SER A 68 4.21 2.55 -10.60
N SER A 69 5.12 2.96 -11.48
CA SER A 69 4.78 3.68 -12.72
C SER A 69 3.74 2.96 -13.58
N GLU A 70 3.85 1.62 -13.68
CA GLU A 70 2.95 0.75 -14.45
C GLU A 70 1.46 0.97 -14.11
N PHE A 71 1.09 0.99 -12.82
CA PHE A 71 -0.33 1.12 -12.42
C PHE A 71 -0.71 2.53 -11.97
N SER A 72 0.26 3.42 -11.83
CA SER A 72 0.02 4.79 -11.37
C SER A 72 -0.14 5.80 -12.52
N LYS A 73 0.29 5.46 -13.73
CA LYS A 73 0.06 6.26 -14.96
C LYS A 73 -1.01 5.66 -15.87
N GLU A 74 -1.39 4.41 -15.67
CA GLU A 74 -2.39 3.69 -16.47
C GLU A 74 -3.46 3.11 -15.54
N VAL A 75 -4.72 3.11 -15.98
CA VAL A 75 -5.80 2.47 -15.21
C VAL A 75 -5.63 0.96 -15.18
N ASN A 76 -5.39 0.43 -13.98
CA ASN A 76 -5.12 -0.99 -13.78
C ASN A 76 -5.63 -1.43 -12.39
N GLY A 77 -6.40 -2.51 -12.32
CA GLY A 77 -6.90 -3.06 -11.07
C GLY A 77 -8.38 -3.41 -11.09
N LEU A 78 -8.93 -3.58 -9.89
CA LEU A 78 -10.32 -3.91 -9.63
C LEU A 78 -11.01 -2.74 -8.96
N TRP A 79 -12.29 -2.54 -9.28
CA TRP A 79 -13.12 -1.58 -8.56
C TRP A 79 -13.47 -2.14 -7.20
N ILE A 80 -13.01 -1.48 -6.16
CA ILE A 80 -13.24 -1.88 -4.77
C ILE A 80 -14.02 -0.79 -4.06
N SER A 81 -15.10 -1.17 -3.38
CA SER A 81 -15.90 -0.25 -2.58
C SER A 81 -15.20 0.16 -1.30
N THR A 82 -15.55 1.33 -0.80
CA THR A 82 -15.10 1.84 0.51
C THR A 82 -15.45 0.90 1.67
N ASP A 83 -16.62 0.26 1.62
CA ASP A 83 -17.03 -0.73 2.64
C ASP A 83 -16.13 -1.97 2.61
N TYR A 84 -15.81 -2.50 1.42
CA TYR A 84 -14.90 -3.64 1.31
C TYR A 84 -13.46 -3.27 1.73
N LEU A 85 -13.01 -2.04 1.47
CA LEU A 85 -11.72 -1.56 2.01
C LEU A 85 -11.73 -1.52 3.55
N ALA A 86 -12.86 -1.17 4.17
CA ALA A 86 -13.00 -1.20 5.63
C ALA A 86 -12.98 -2.64 6.16
N GLU A 87 -13.58 -3.60 5.44
CA GLU A 87 -13.49 -5.03 5.76
C GLU A 87 -12.05 -5.53 5.68
N ILE A 88 -11.32 -5.22 4.60
CA ILE A 88 -9.89 -5.53 4.47
C ILE A 88 -9.10 -4.98 5.67
N ALA A 89 -9.36 -3.74 6.08
CA ALA A 89 -8.68 -3.14 7.22
C ALA A 89 -9.01 -3.86 8.54
N ARG A 90 -10.29 -4.21 8.76
CA ARG A 90 -10.75 -4.95 9.93
C ARG A 90 -10.11 -6.34 9.99
N ASP A 91 -10.03 -7.03 8.87
CA ASP A 91 -9.48 -8.37 8.80
C ASP A 91 -7.96 -8.33 8.99
N TYR A 92 -7.27 -7.32 8.42
CA TYR A 92 -5.85 -7.11 8.66
C TYR A 92 -5.53 -6.87 10.14
N MET A 93 -6.36 -6.14 10.88
CA MET A 93 -6.17 -5.92 12.31
C MET A 93 -6.09 -7.22 13.12
N GLN A 94 -6.74 -8.29 12.68
CA GLN A 94 -6.65 -9.62 13.32
C GLN A 94 -5.31 -10.32 13.02
N TYR A 95 -4.62 -9.92 11.97
CA TYR A 95 -3.34 -10.48 11.52
C TYR A 95 -2.12 -9.72 12.07
N VAL A 96 -2.33 -8.56 12.70
CA VAL A 96 -1.26 -7.73 13.27
C VAL A 96 -0.50 -8.49 14.36
N THR A 97 0.82 -8.53 14.24
CA THR A 97 1.71 -9.18 15.21
C THR A 97 2.51 -8.19 16.04
N VAL A 98 2.62 -6.93 15.61
CA VAL A 98 3.35 -5.86 16.29
C VAL A 98 2.51 -4.58 16.30
N THR A 99 2.37 -3.97 17.47
CA THR A 99 1.71 -2.66 17.64
C THR A 99 2.76 -1.59 17.84
N GLU A 100 2.72 -0.56 17.00
CA GLU A 100 3.60 0.60 17.03
C GLU A 100 2.77 1.86 17.32
N PRO A 101 3.33 2.85 18.03
CA PRO A 101 2.70 4.14 18.18
C PRO A 101 2.77 4.93 16.87
N ARG A 102 1.93 5.96 16.75
CA ARG A 102 1.74 6.73 15.50
C ARG A 102 3.04 7.33 14.98
N GLU A 103 3.87 7.86 15.85
CA GLU A 103 5.15 8.49 15.53
C GLU A 103 6.16 7.53 14.91
N ARG A 104 5.98 6.22 15.10
CA ARG A 104 6.82 5.18 14.51
C ARG A 104 6.27 4.65 13.19
N ALA A 105 5.16 5.15 12.65
CA ALA A 105 4.50 4.60 11.46
C ALA A 105 5.26 4.74 10.12
N THR A 106 6.53 5.15 10.14
CA THR A 106 7.36 5.27 8.94
C THR A 106 8.03 3.94 8.59
N MET A 107 8.44 3.82 7.32
CA MET A 107 9.21 2.67 6.82
C MET A 107 10.50 2.44 7.60
N TRP A 108 11.25 3.52 7.87
CA TRP A 108 12.54 3.45 8.57
C TRP A 108 12.45 2.70 9.90
N HIS A 109 11.39 2.92 10.68
CA HIS A 109 11.21 2.23 11.96
C HIS A 109 10.87 0.74 11.83
N ALA A 110 10.49 0.25 10.64
CA ALA A 110 10.31 -1.18 10.41
C ALA A 110 11.66 -1.92 10.50
N GLU A 111 12.75 -1.29 10.07
CA GLU A 111 14.10 -1.85 10.12
C GLU A 111 14.58 -2.05 11.57
N ASP A 112 14.07 -1.28 12.54
CA ASP A 112 14.33 -1.52 13.96
C ASP A 112 13.83 -2.91 14.40
N LEU A 113 12.81 -3.46 13.74
CA LEU A 113 12.12 -4.69 14.14
C LEU A 113 12.75 -5.93 13.51
N CYS A 114 12.92 -5.92 12.18
CA CYS A 114 13.30 -7.09 11.41
C CYS A 114 13.95 -6.70 10.07
N TYR A 115 14.94 -7.50 9.64
CA TYR A 115 15.55 -7.42 8.30
C TYR A 115 15.11 -8.57 7.38
N HIS A 116 13.99 -9.23 7.71
CA HIS A 116 13.28 -10.16 6.83
C HIS A 116 14.08 -11.40 6.35
N CYS A 117 15.20 -11.72 7.00
CA CYS A 117 16.06 -12.83 6.58
C CYS A 117 15.44 -14.23 6.76
N GLY A 118 14.35 -14.36 7.52
CA GLY A 118 13.63 -15.62 7.73
C GLY A 118 14.38 -16.70 8.53
N SER A 119 15.64 -16.49 8.93
CA SER A 119 16.47 -17.53 9.57
C SER A 119 15.83 -18.10 10.85
N CYS A 120 15.16 -17.25 11.64
CA CYS A 120 14.54 -17.69 12.89
C CYS A 120 13.36 -18.65 12.67
N VAL A 121 12.65 -18.53 11.54
CA VAL A 121 11.55 -19.41 11.17
C VAL A 121 12.06 -20.65 10.43
N MET A 122 12.97 -20.47 9.47
CA MET A 122 13.43 -21.55 8.59
C MET A 122 14.47 -22.46 9.23
N LYS A 123 15.32 -21.92 10.11
CA LYS A 123 16.49 -22.62 10.68
C LYS A 123 16.44 -22.71 12.21
N GLY A 124 15.41 -22.16 12.85
CA GLY A 124 15.29 -22.10 14.31
C GLY A 124 16.35 -21.22 15.00
N ARG A 125 17.14 -20.44 14.24
CA ARG A 125 18.20 -19.58 14.78
C ARG A 125 18.21 -18.21 14.13
N ARG A 126 18.56 -17.18 14.89
CA ARG A 126 18.66 -15.80 14.40
C ARG A 126 19.95 -15.59 13.61
N SER A 127 19.93 -14.68 12.64
CA SER A 127 21.14 -14.22 11.98
C SER A 127 21.95 -13.34 12.92
N GLU A 128 23.25 -13.20 12.65
CA GLU A 128 24.15 -12.32 13.40
C GLU A 128 23.68 -10.86 13.40
N TYR A 129 23.10 -10.40 12.28
CA TYR A 129 22.58 -9.04 12.11
C TYR A 129 21.12 -8.87 12.56
N CYS A 130 20.49 -9.87 13.21
CA CYS A 130 19.08 -9.75 13.59
C CYS A 130 18.89 -8.69 14.69
N PRO A 131 17.94 -7.74 14.57
CA PRO A 131 17.67 -6.74 15.62
C PRO A 131 17.18 -7.31 16.95
N ASN A 132 16.74 -8.58 16.96
CA ASN A 132 16.23 -9.27 18.15
C ASN A 132 15.01 -8.60 18.84
N LYS A 133 14.21 -7.82 18.09
CA LYS A 133 13.04 -7.11 18.63
C LYS A 133 11.72 -7.86 18.54
N VAL A 134 11.60 -8.81 17.62
CA VAL A 134 10.38 -9.63 17.42
C VAL A 134 10.67 -11.10 17.66
N THR A 135 9.68 -11.86 18.13
CA THR A 135 9.78 -13.32 18.31
C THR A 135 9.52 -14.06 16.98
N PRO A 136 9.97 -15.32 16.83
CA PRO A 136 9.66 -16.11 15.63
C PRO A 136 8.15 -16.26 15.38
N SER A 137 7.34 -16.31 16.44
CA SER A 137 5.87 -16.40 16.33
C SER A 137 5.20 -15.12 15.81
N GLN A 138 5.89 -13.97 15.88
CA GLN A 138 5.40 -12.72 15.29
C GLN A 138 5.74 -12.60 13.80
N ILE A 139 6.54 -13.52 13.24
CA ILE A 139 6.91 -13.52 11.82
C ILE A 139 5.84 -14.23 11.00
N VAL A 140 5.34 -13.55 9.98
CA VAL A 140 4.32 -14.05 9.08
C VAL A 140 4.83 -14.08 7.64
N LEU A 141 4.28 -15.01 6.86
CA LEU A 141 4.54 -15.10 5.42
C LEU A 141 3.56 -14.18 4.67
N SER A 142 4.09 -13.50 3.65
CA SER A 142 3.34 -12.68 2.70
C SER A 142 3.84 -12.96 1.29
N PRO A 143 3.13 -12.52 0.23
CA PRO A 143 3.64 -12.62 -1.14
C PRO A 143 5.02 -11.98 -1.35
N GLN A 144 5.40 -11.02 -0.51
CA GLN A 144 6.69 -10.32 -0.57
C GLN A 144 7.75 -10.88 0.41
N GLY A 145 7.45 -11.96 1.13
CA GLY A 145 8.39 -12.64 2.02
C GLY A 145 8.01 -12.61 3.51
N LEU A 146 8.99 -12.93 4.35
CA LEU A 146 8.84 -13.15 5.80
C LEU A 146 9.13 -11.86 6.60
N GLY A 147 8.26 -11.54 7.55
CA GLY A 147 8.44 -10.40 8.47
C GLY A 147 7.27 -10.22 9.43
N PRO A 148 7.36 -9.29 10.40
CA PRO A 148 6.24 -8.97 11.28
C PRO A 148 5.10 -8.25 10.55
N ALA A 149 3.90 -8.17 11.13
CA ALA A 149 2.80 -7.35 10.63
C ALA A 149 2.52 -6.22 11.61
N ARG A 150 2.72 -4.97 11.20
CA ARG A 150 2.53 -3.78 12.05
C ARG A 150 1.07 -3.33 12.00
N ASN A 151 0.57 -2.64 13.03
CA ASN A 151 -0.77 -2.04 13.07
C ASN A 151 -0.94 -0.82 12.13
N ILE A 152 -0.46 -0.92 10.89
CA ILE A 152 -0.39 0.18 9.92
C ILE A 152 -0.96 -0.31 8.60
N LEU A 153 -1.92 0.43 8.07
CA LEU A 153 -2.44 0.26 6.71
C LEU A 153 -2.09 1.52 5.91
N ALA A 154 -1.46 1.35 4.76
CA ALA A 154 -0.99 2.42 3.91
C ALA A 154 -1.68 2.37 2.55
N PHE A 155 -2.18 3.51 2.09
CA PHE A 155 -2.61 3.67 0.70
C PHE A 155 -1.41 4.14 -0.12
N THR A 156 -1.03 3.35 -1.12
CA THR A 156 0.24 3.52 -1.85
C THR A 156 -0.01 3.70 -3.34
N GLY A 157 0.54 4.76 -3.91
CA GLY A 157 0.23 5.17 -5.28
C GLY A 157 -1.18 5.76 -5.40
N GLY A 158 -1.42 6.58 -6.43
CA GLY A 158 -2.74 7.13 -6.73
C GLY A 158 -3.12 8.40 -5.99
#